data_AF-I3YQF2-F1
#
_entry.id   AF-I3YQF2-F1
#
_cell.length_a   1.000
_cell.length_b   1.000
_cell.length_c   1.000
_cell.angle_alpha   90.00
_cell.angle_beta   90.00
_cell.angle_gamma   90.00
#
_symmetry.space_group_name_H-M   'P 1'
#
loop_
_entity.id
_entity.type
_entity.pdbx_description
1 polymer ?
#
loop_
_entity_poly.entity_id
_entity_poly.type
_entity_poly.pdbx_seq_one_letter_code
_entity_poly.pdbx_strand_id
1 'polypeptide(L)'
;MSLSESTRTEIRNCLSILKVIAGVVLLAAISWEIIAGDHMHFSRNYLIIQLVVCILFLCDFFVRWAASERKGRFFARNFLVLLISIPYLNIIDWSGAELPRYWATLIGIMPLMRAFLAFYIVVQWLVDNKVRKLFFAYIFTVVVFTYISALVFYDYEILVNSKLHGFGNALWWAWMNVTTVGAEIFPVTTIGKIFCVMLPSLGMMFFPIFTTYVLQEYSHKKESDQ
;
A
#
# COMPACT_ATOMS: atom_id res chain seq x y z
N MET A 1 32.96 -0.97 17.16
CA MET A 1 32.14 -1.93 17.95
C MET A 1 31.16 -2.60 17.00
N SER A 2 31.44 -3.81 16.52
CA SER A 2 30.56 -4.51 15.58
C SER A 2 29.35 -5.06 16.33
N LEU A 3 28.17 -4.51 16.08
CA LEU A 3 26.90 -5.05 16.57
C LEU A 3 26.78 -6.54 16.19
N SER A 4 26.41 -7.39 17.15
CA SER A 4 26.19 -8.83 16.92
C SER A 4 25.09 -9.05 15.86
N GLU A 5 25.16 -10.14 15.09
CA GLU A 5 24.17 -10.47 14.06
C GLU A 5 22.74 -10.60 14.62
N SER A 6 22.61 -11.06 15.86
CA SER A 6 21.34 -11.13 16.59
C SER A 6 20.74 -9.73 16.79
N THR A 7 21.55 -8.78 17.28
CA THR A 7 21.12 -7.39 17.51
C THR A 7 20.73 -6.68 16.21
N ARG A 8 21.45 -6.93 15.10
CA ARG A 8 21.10 -6.39 13.77
C ARG A 8 19.77 -6.94 13.25
N THR A 9 19.49 -8.21 13.53
CA THR A 9 18.25 -8.87 13.12
C THR A 9 17.05 -8.35 13.92
N GLU A 10 17.19 -8.16 15.23
CA GLU A 10 16.15 -7.56 16.07
C GLU A 10 15.83 -6.12 15.66
N ILE A 11 16.85 -5.28 15.42
CA ILE A 11 16.66 -3.91 14.95
C ILE A 11 15.92 -3.91 13.61
N ARG A 12 16.29 -4.79 12.67
CA ARG A 12 15.61 -4.92 11.38
C ARG A 12 14.15 -5.32 11.54
N ASN A 13 13.85 -6.23 12.46
CA ASN A 13 12.47 -6.68 12.73
C ASN A 13 11.63 -5.58 13.37
N CYS A 14 12.18 -4.90 14.39
CA CYS A 14 11.52 -3.77 15.05
C CYS A 14 11.20 -2.65 14.05
N LEU A 15 12.16 -2.32 13.19
CA LEU A 15 12.00 -1.29 12.16
C LEU A 15 10.97 -1.69 11.09
N SER A 16 10.89 -2.97 10.73
CA SER A 16 9.83 -3.49 9.87
C SER A 16 8.46 -3.34 10.51
N ILE A 17 8.29 -3.78 11.77
CA ILE A 17 7.02 -3.67 12.51
C ILE A 17 6.58 -2.20 12.63
N LEU A 18 7.50 -1.30 12.96
CA LEU A 18 7.21 0.13 13.06
C LEU A 18 6.70 0.70 11.73
N LYS A 19 7.27 0.28 10.60
CA LYS A 19 6.80 0.68 9.27
C LYS A 19 5.43 0.12 8.93
N VAL A 20 5.09 -1.08 9.40
CA VAL A 20 3.74 -1.64 9.25
C VAL A 20 2.74 -0.77 10.01
N ILE A 21 3.01 -0.47 11.27
CA ILE A 21 2.15 0.38 12.10
C ILE A 21 1.99 1.75 11.44
N ALA A 22 3.09 2.35 11.00
CA ALA A 22 3.07 3.63 10.29
C ALA A 22 2.24 3.57 8.99
N GLY A 23 2.34 2.48 8.24
CA GLY A 23 1.55 2.24 7.04
C GLY A 23 0.05 2.09 7.31
N VAL A 24 -0.32 1.34 8.36
CA VAL A 24 -1.72 1.19 8.79
C VAL A 24 -2.31 2.50 9.29
N VAL A 25 -1.55 3.26 10.08
CA VAL A 25 -1.96 4.60 10.54
C VAL A 25 -2.14 5.54 9.35
N LEU A 26 -1.21 5.53 8.38
CA LEU A 26 -1.33 6.33 7.17
C LEU A 26 -2.55 5.92 6.34
N LEU A 27 -2.82 4.63 6.21
CA LEU A 27 -3.99 4.10 5.52
C LEU A 27 -5.28 4.57 6.22
N ALA A 28 -5.38 4.45 7.54
CA ALA A 28 -6.54 4.91 8.29
C ALA A 28 -6.74 6.43 8.17
N ALA A 29 -5.65 7.19 8.24
CA ALA A 29 -5.69 8.65 8.10
C ALA A 29 -6.14 9.07 6.70
N ILE A 30 -5.62 8.44 5.64
CA ILE A 30 -6.04 8.75 4.27
C ILE A 30 -7.47 8.29 3.99
N SER A 31 -7.90 7.14 4.55
CA SER A 31 -9.29 6.70 4.47
C SER A 31 -10.25 7.70 5.08
N TRP A 32 -9.93 8.20 6.28
CA TRP A 32 -10.76 9.21 6.95
C TRP A 32 -10.85 10.49 6.12
N GLU A 33 -9.72 10.95 5.61
CA GLU A 33 -9.64 12.15 4.80
C GLU A 33 -10.42 12.03 3.48
N ILE A 34 -10.30 10.89 2.80
CA ILE A 34 -11.01 10.64 1.53
C ILE A 34 -12.52 10.48 1.76
N ILE A 35 -12.95 9.84 2.86
CA ILE A 35 -14.38 9.53 3.09
C ILE A 35 -15.13 10.70 3.73
N ALA A 36 -14.48 11.44 4.64
CA ALA A 36 -15.13 12.47 5.46
C ALA A 36 -14.60 13.89 5.20
N GLY A 37 -13.58 14.05 4.36
CA GLY A 37 -12.98 15.34 4.03
C GLY A 37 -13.72 16.09 2.93
N ASP A 38 -13.31 17.34 2.72
CA ASP A 38 -13.89 18.28 1.73
C ASP A 38 -13.39 18.02 0.29
N HIS A 39 -12.62 16.95 0.06
CA HIS A 39 -11.94 16.58 -1.21
C HIS A 39 -11.05 17.67 -1.85
N MET A 40 -11.03 18.89 -1.31
CA MET A 40 -10.34 20.06 -1.86
C MET A 40 -9.09 20.44 -1.06
N HIS A 41 -9.09 20.22 0.26
CA HIS A 41 -7.96 20.52 1.13
C HIS A 41 -7.72 19.39 2.13
N PHE A 42 -6.45 19.02 2.29
CA PHE A 42 -6.03 18.04 3.28
C PHE A 42 -6.07 18.65 4.69
N SER A 43 -6.66 17.94 5.65
CA SER A 43 -6.69 18.36 7.04
C SER A 43 -5.27 18.52 7.62
N ARG A 44 -5.09 19.52 8.49
CA ARG A 44 -3.81 19.74 9.18
C ARG A 44 -3.36 18.50 9.96
N ASN A 45 -4.30 17.74 10.52
CA ASN A 45 -4.02 16.50 11.25
C ASN A 45 -3.45 15.42 10.33
N TYR A 46 -4.03 15.26 9.14
CA TYR A 46 -3.51 14.36 8.11
C TYR A 46 -2.08 14.73 7.71
N LEU A 47 -1.81 16.02 7.45
CA LEU A 47 -0.48 16.50 7.08
C LEU A 47 0.57 16.21 8.18
N ILE A 48 0.22 16.34 9.46
CA ILE A 48 1.12 16.02 10.58
C ILE A 48 1.42 14.52 10.61
N ILE A 49 0.40 13.66 10.53
CA ILE A 49 0.56 12.21 10.50
C ILE A 49 1.46 11.82 9.32
N GLN A 50 1.20 12.42 8.16
CA GLN A 50 1.97 12.18 6.95
C GLN A 50 3.46 12.54 7.14
N LEU A 51 3.75 13.68 7.75
CA LEU A 51 5.12 14.13 8.01
C LEU A 51 5.86 13.15 8.92
N VAL A 52 5.22 12.71 10.01
CA VAL A 52 5.81 11.75 10.97
C VAL A 52 6.15 10.44 10.26
N VAL A 53 5.22 9.91 9.46
CA VAL A 53 5.45 8.68 8.70
C VAL A 53 6.58 8.86 7.67
N CYS A 54 6.62 9.98 6.96
CA CYS A 54 7.72 10.30 6.04
C CYS A 54 9.07 10.33 6.73
N ILE A 55 9.18 10.99 7.89
CA ILE A 55 10.42 11.02 8.68
C ILE A 55 10.84 9.61 9.07
N LEU A 56 9.92 8.74 9.51
CA LEU A 56 10.22 7.35 9.85
C LEU A 56 10.79 6.55 8.66
N PHE A 57 10.19 6.66 7.48
CA PHE A 57 10.68 5.97 6.27
C PHE A 57 12.03 6.51 5.80
N LEU A 58 12.22 7.83 5.89
CA LEU A 58 13.46 8.50 5.51
C LEU A 58 14.60 8.09 6.45
N CYS A 59 14.34 8.03 7.76
CA CYS A 59 15.27 7.48 8.75
C CYS A 59 15.64 6.01 8.46
N ASP A 60 14.67 5.14 8.16
CA ASP A 60 14.94 3.74 7.77
C ASP A 60 15.82 3.65 6.52
N PHE A 61 15.56 4.48 5.50
CA PHE A 61 16.40 4.56 4.30
C PHE A 61 17.85 4.91 4.65
N PHE A 62 18.06 5.97 5.45
CA PHE A 62 19.41 6.40 5.83
C PHE A 62 20.14 5.38 6.70
N VAL A 63 19.44 4.73 7.64
CA VAL A 63 20.01 3.65 8.46
C VAL A 63 20.46 2.48 7.58
N ARG A 64 19.61 2.04 6.63
CA ARG A 64 19.95 0.94 5.71
C ARG A 64 21.07 1.32 4.74
N TRP A 65 21.09 2.57 4.28
CA TRP A 65 22.14 3.07 3.41
C TRP A 65 23.50 3.14 4.14
N ALA A 66 23.52 3.64 5.38
CA ALA A 66 24.72 3.69 6.21
C ALA A 66 25.25 2.28 6.56
N ALA A 67 24.37 1.30 6.74
CA ALA A 67 24.72 -0.08 7.01
C ALA A 67 25.15 -0.88 5.75
N SER A 68 24.99 -0.33 4.54
CA SER A 68 25.29 -1.04 3.29
C SER A 68 26.79 -1.00 2.94
N GLU A 69 27.35 -2.15 2.57
CA GLU A 69 28.77 -2.26 2.16
C GLU A 69 29.07 -1.51 0.85
N ARG A 70 28.06 -1.36 -0.04
CA ARG A 70 28.19 -0.72 -1.36
C ARG A 70 27.18 0.42 -1.51
N LYS A 71 27.51 1.56 -0.88
CA LYS A 71 26.65 2.77 -0.77
C LYS A 71 26.05 3.26 -2.09
N GLY A 72 26.85 3.33 -3.17
CA GLY A 72 26.38 3.84 -4.47
C GLY A 72 25.36 2.92 -5.16
N ARG A 73 25.62 1.60 -5.15
CA ARG A 73 24.69 0.62 -5.73
C ARG A 73 23.40 0.52 -4.92
N PHE A 74 23.50 0.62 -3.58
CA PHE A 74 22.33 0.66 -2.71
C PHE A 74 21.46 1.89 -3.00
N PHE A 75 22.07 3.07 -3.14
CA PHE A 75 21.35 4.30 -3.43
C PHE A 75 20.63 4.23 -4.78
N ALA A 76 21.30 3.79 -5.85
CA ALA A 76 20.69 3.66 -7.17
C ALA A 76 19.50 2.68 -7.17
N ARG A 77 19.60 1.55 -6.46
CA ARG A 77 18.51 0.57 -6.37
C ARG A 77 17.31 1.05 -5.56
N ASN A 78 17.55 1.84 -4.52
CA ASN A 78 16.50 2.31 -3.61
C ASN A 78 16.08 3.76 -3.88
N PHE A 79 16.51 4.35 -5.00
CA PHE A 79 16.21 5.74 -5.35
C PHE A 79 14.70 6.03 -5.37
N LEU A 80 13.89 5.11 -5.90
CA LEU A 80 12.43 5.24 -5.89
C LEU A 80 11.86 5.24 -4.47
N VAL A 81 12.40 4.43 -3.57
CA VAL A 81 11.98 4.39 -2.15
C VAL A 81 12.29 5.71 -1.47
N LEU A 82 13.46 6.30 -1.74
CA LEU A 82 13.81 7.63 -1.24
C LEU A 82 12.84 8.69 -1.76
N LEU A 83 12.57 8.67 -3.07
CA LEU A 83 11.66 9.62 -3.71
C LEU A 83 10.27 9.57 -3.06
N ILE A 84 9.73 8.36 -2.85
CA ILE A 84 8.42 8.12 -2.23
C ILE A 84 8.38 8.56 -0.76
N SER A 85 9.51 8.51 -0.06
CA SER A 85 9.61 8.85 1.37
C SER A 85 9.58 10.35 1.65
N ILE A 86 9.81 11.21 0.65
CA ILE A 86 9.85 12.66 0.83
C ILE A 86 8.42 13.22 1.08
N PRO A 87 8.23 14.09 2.11
CA PRO A 87 6.91 14.65 2.44
C PRO A 87 6.53 15.82 1.52
N TYR A 88 6.30 15.55 0.23
CA TYR A 88 6.00 16.60 -0.76
C TYR A 88 4.78 17.47 -0.40
N LEU A 89 3.68 16.87 0.06
CA LEU A 89 2.46 17.63 0.42
C LEU A 89 2.74 18.65 1.54
N ASN A 90 3.55 18.27 2.54
CA ASN A 90 3.95 19.19 3.60
C ASN A 90 4.88 20.30 3.10
N ILE A 91 5.78 20.00 2.17
CA ILE A 91 6.69 21.00 1.57
C ILE A 91 5.89 22.02 0.77
N ILE A 92 4.86 21.59 0.04
CA ILE A 92 4.01 22.46 -0.77
C ILE A 92 3.12 23.32 0.12
N ASP A 93 2.50 22.72 1.15
CA ASP A 93 1.72 23.45 2.16
C ASP A 93 2.55 24.55 2.84
N TRP A 94 3.79 24.25 3.22
CA TRP A 94 4.71 25.24 3.82
C TRP A 94 5.23 26.29 2.84
N SER A 95 5.40 25.95 1.56
CA SER A 95 5.90 26.90 0.56
C SER A 95 4.82 27.81 -0.02
N GLY A 96 3.53 27.48 0.20
CA GLY A 96 2.40 28.21 -0.39
C GLY A 96 2.41 28.20 -1.92
N ALA A 97 3.13 27.25 -2.53
CA ALA A 97 3.33 27.21 -3.97
C ALA A 97 2.07 26.70 -4.67
N GLU A 98 1.43 27.55 -5.48
CA GLU A 98 0.36 27.13 -6.39
C GLU A 98 0.97 26.29 -7.53
N LEU A 99 0.93 24.97 -7.36
CA LEU A 99 1.37 24.05 -8.40
C LEU A 99 0.31 23.93 -9.50
N PRO A 100 0.72 23.83 -10.77
CA PRO A 100 -0.19 23.47 -11.85
C PRO A 100 -0.95 22.19 -11.52
N ARG A 101 -2.25 22.13 -11.86
CA ARG A 101 -3.18 21.03 -11.53
C ARG A 101 -2.59 19.64 -11.77
N TYR A 102 -1.81 19.47 -12.83
CA TYR A 102 -1.10 18.22 -13.16
C TYR A 102 -0.16 17.75 -12.05
N TRP A 103 0.68 18.64 -11.52
CA TRP A 103 1.65 18.33 -10.46
C TRP A 103 0.95 18.07 -9.13
N ALA A 104 -0.11 18.83 -8.83
CA ALA A 104 -0.93 18.61 -7.64
C ALA A 104 -1.53 17.19 -7.62
N THR A 105 -2.08 16.72 -8.75
CA THR A 105 -2.59 15.34 -8.89
C THR A 105 -1.48 14.31 -8.71
N LEU A 106 -0.32 14.51 -9.34
CA LEU A 106 0.81 13.58 -9.23
C LEU A 106 1.31 13.43 -7.79
N ILE A 107 1.34 14.55 -7.06
CA ILE A 107 1.80 14.59 -5.67
C ILE A 107 0.76 14.01 -4.71
N GLY A 108 -0.53 14.14 -5.02
CA GLY A 108 -1.62 13.47 -4.30
C GLY A 108 -1.55 11.93 -4.36
N ILE A 109 -0.84 11.36 -5.34
CA ILE A 109 -0.61 9.91 -5.45
C ILE A 109 0.53 9.44 -4.53
N MET A 110 1.43 10.32 -4.09
CA MET A 110 2.60 9.94 -3.28
C MET A 110 2.24 9.29 -1.92
N PRO A 111 1.25 9.78 -1.15
CA PRO A 111 0.80 9.10 0.07
C PRO A 111 0.29 7.68 -0.20
N LEU A 112 -0.43 7.47 -1.31
CA LEU A 112 -0.93 6.15 -1.72
C LEU A 112 0.22 5.22 -2.10
N MET A 113 1.23 5.73 -2.83
CA MET A 113 2.44 4.94 -3.13
C MET A 113 3.22 4.56 -1.86
N ARG A 114 3.23 5.44 -0.83
CA ARG A 114 3.82 5.12 0.48
C ARG A 114 3.05 4.00 1.19
N ALA A 115 1.72 4.05 1.20
CA ALA A 115 0.91 2.97 1.74
C ALA A 115 1.18 1.64 1.01
N PHE A 116 1.32 1.69 -0.33
CA PHE A 116 1.65 0.51 -1.13
C PHE A 116 3.07 -0.02 -0.86
N LEU A 117 4.06 0.85 -0.64
CA LEU A 117 5.41 0.45 -0.24
C LEU A 117 5.42 -0.20 1.15
N ALA A 118 4.71 0.38 2.12
CA ALA A 118 4.56 -0.20 3.46
C ALA A 118 3.94 -1.60 3.36
N PHE A 119 2.89 -1.71 2.55
CA PHE A 119 2.23 -2.97 2.22
C PHE A 119 3.20 -3.99 1.58
N TYR A 120 3.99 -3.62 0.58
CA TYR A 120 5.00 -4.50 -0.03
C TYR A 120 6.02 -5.04 1.00
N ILE A 121 6.48 -4.18 1.92
CA ILE A 121 7.41 -4.58 2.99
C ILE A 121 6.75 -5.63 3.91
N VAL A 122 5.45 -5.46 4.22
CA VAL A 122 4.68 -6.43 5.04
C VAL A 122 4.61 -7.77 4.33
N VAL A 123 4.28 -7.78 3.03
CA VAL A 123 4.19 -9.02 2.25
C VAL A 123 5.52 -9.75 2.25
N GLN A 124 6.62 -9.03 1.96
CA GLN A 124 7.96 -9.62 1.98
C GLN A 124 8.31 -10.22 3.36
N TRP A 125 7.91 -9.56 4.45
CA TRP A 125 8.13 -10.07 5.81
C TRP A 125 7.25 -11.28 6.16
N LEU A 126 5.98 -11.29 5.73
CA LEU A 126 5.07 -12.41 5.97
C LEU A 126 5.43 -13.64 5.13
N VAL A 127 6.07 -13.44 3.97
CA VAL A 127 6.56 -14.50 3.09
C VAL A 127 7.73 -15.29 3.71
N ASP A 128 8.41 -14.74 4.73
CA ASP A 128 9.49 -15.45 5.44
C ASP A 128 8.96 -16.55 6.39
N ASN A 129 9.01 -17.77 5.86
CA ASN A 129 8.87 -19.11 6.48
C ASN A 129 7.46 -19.64 6.84
N LYS A 130 7.20 -20.85 6.31
CA LYS A 130 6.01 -21.73 6.35
C LYS A 130 4.86 -21.33 5.42
N VAL A 131 4.35 -22.31 4.66
CA VAL A 131 3.20 -22.22 3.72
C VAL A 131 1.99 -21.51 4.36
N ARG A 132 1.77 -21.70 5.66
CA ARG A 132 0.72 -21.02 6.42
C ARG A 132 0.87 -19.49 6.44
N LYS A 133 2.10 -18.97 6.59
CA LYS A 133 2.33 -17.52 6.57
C LYS A 133 2.21 -16.94 5.17
N LEU A 134 2.60 -17.69 4.14
CA LEU A 134 2.37 -17.32 2.74
C LEU A 134 0.88 -17.11 2.44
N PHE A 135 0.04 -18.03 2.92
CA PHE A 135 -1.40 -17.92 2.78
C PHE A 135 -2.00 -16.70 3.51
N PHE A 136 -1.54 -16.41 4.73
CA PHE A 136 -1.97 -15.20 5.44
C PHE A 136 -1.46 -13.92 4.77
N ALA A 137 -0.20 -13.90 4.29
CA ALA A 137 0.35 -12.81 3.50
C ALA A 137 -0.49 -12.53 2.26
N TYR A 138 -0.94 -13.60 1.62
CA TYR A 138 -1.80 -13.58 0.46
C TYR A 138 -3.18 -12.97 0.76
N ILE A 139 -3.89 -13.45 1.79
CA ILE A 139 -5.22 -12.90 2.13
C ILE A 139 -5.08 -11.42 2.47
N PHE A 140 -4.07 -11.09 3.29
CA PHE A 140 -3.75 -9.72 3.64
C PHE A 140 -3.49 -8.87 2.38
N THR A 141 -2.78 -9.42 1.38
CA THR A 141 -2.52 -8.75 0.12
C THR A 141 -3.76 -8.41 -0.65
N VAL A 142 -4.61 -9.41 -0.88
CA VAL A 142 -5.85 -9.22 -1.65
C VAL A 142 -6.76 -8.21 -0.94
N VAL A 143 -6.93 -8.33 0.38
CA VAL A 143 -7.79 -7.43 1.16
C VAL A 143 -7.28 -6.00 1.13
N VAL A 144 -6.01 -5.77 1.47
CA VAL A 144 -5.44 -4.42 1.53
C VAL A 144 -5.38 -3.77 0.15
N PHE A 145 -4.98 -4.53 -0.88
CA PHE A 145 -4.93 -3.99 -2.24
C PHE A 145 -6.33 -3.64 -2.76
N THR A 146 -7.32 -4.50 -2.53
CA THR A 146 -8.72 -4.24 -2.92
C THR A 146 -9.25 -3.00 -2.22
N TYR A 147 -8.96 -2.84 -0.93
CA TYR A 147 -9.36 -1.67 -0.15
C TYR A 147 -8.70 -0.37 -0.64
N ILE A 148 -7.38 -0.39 -0.87
CA ILE A 148 -6.65 0.77 -1.44
C ILE A 148 -7.24 1.11 -2.81
N SER A 149 -7.49 0.11 -3.65
CA SER A 149 -8.07 0.33 -4.98
C SER A 149 -9.47 0.94 -4.90
N ALA A 150 -10.29 0.53 -3.94
CA ALA A 150 -11.59 1.15 -3.68
C ALA A 150 -11.47 2.62 -3.26
N LEU A 151 -10.51 2.95 -2.38
CA LEU A 151 -10.26 4.33 -1.97
C LEU A 151 -9.81 5.20 -3.13
N VAL A 152 -8.85 4.73 -3.93
CA VAL A 152 -8.35 5.47 -5.09
C VAL A 152 -9.44 5.64 -6.14
N PHE A 153 -10.20 4.59 -6.42
CA PHE A 153 -11.33 4.68 -7.33
C PHE A 153 -12.36 5.69 -6.82
N TYR A 154 -12.68 5.67 -5.53
CA TYR A 154 -13.61 6.63 -4.94
C TYR A 154 -13.14 8.08 -5.08
N ASP A 155 -11.91 8.37 -4.65
CA ASP A 155 -11.34 9.72 -4.68
C ASP A 155 -11.33 10.34 -6.08
N TYR A 156 -10.99 9.55 -7.10
CA TYR A 156 -10.89 10.04 -8.48
C TYR A 156 -12.21 10.06 -9.25
N GLU A 157 -13.17 9.21 -8.89
CA GLU A 157 -14.40 9.04 -9.67
C GLU A 157 -15.61 9.75 -9.02
N ILE A 158 -15.58 10.09 -7.72
CA ILE A 158 -16.78 10.58 -6.99
C ILE A 158 -17.36 11.87 -7.58
N LEU A 159 -16.53 12.76 -8.12
CA LEU A 159 -16.99 14.04 -8.70
C LEU A 159 -17.37 13.96 -10.18
N VAL A 160 -17.01 12.86 -10.87
CA VAL A 160 -17.12 12.76 -12.34
C VAL A 160 -17.97 11.58 -12.80
N ASN A 161 -18.21 10.60 -11.93
CA ASN A 161 -18.93 9.38 -12.26
C ASN A 161 -20.32 9.39 -11.61
N SER A 162 -21.36 9.57 -12.41
CA SER A 162 -22.74 9.64 -11.94
C SER A 162 -23.27 8.35 -11.31
N LYS A 163 -22.61 7.20 -11.54
CA LYS A 163 -22.99 5.91 -10.93
C LYS A 163 -22.36 5.67 -9.56
N LEU A 164 -21.44 6.54 -9.13
CA LEU A 164 -20.71 6.41 -7.88
C LEU A 164 -21.25 7.41 -6.86
N HIS A 165 -22.08 6.94 -5.92
CA HIS A 165 -22.75 7.82 -4.95
C HIS A 165 -22.11 7.82 -3.56
N GLY A 166 -21.16 6.92 -3.30
CA GLY A 166 -20.53 6.80 -1.99
C GLY A 166 -19.43 5.75 -1.96
N PHE A 167 -18.67 5.72 -0.87
CA PHE A 167 -17.55 4.79 -0.71
C PHE A 167 -18.01 3.31 -0.71
N GLY A 168 -19.22 3.02 -0.23
CA GLY A 168 -19.80 1.67 -0.29
C GLY A 168 -19.88 1.12 -1.72
N ASN A 169 -20.24 1.96 -2.70
CA ASN A 169 -20.30 1.59 -4.11
C ASN A 169 -18.89 1.33 -4.68
N ALA A 170 -17.89 2.09 -4.24
CA ALA A 170 -16.49 1.88 -4.63
C ALA A 170 -15.94 0.57 -4.07
N LEU A 171 -16.29 0.25 -2.82
CA LEU A 171 -15.89 -1.00 -2.17
C LEU A 171 -16.54 -2.21 -2.85
N TRP A 172 -17.84 -2.10 -3.17
CA TRP A 172 -18.55 -3.09 -3.98
C TRP A 172 -17.87 -3.30 -5.34
N TRP A 173 -17.60 -2.19 -6.05
CA TRP A 173 -16.90 -2.23 -7.33
C TRP A 173 -15.54 -2.95 -7.23
N ALA A 174 -14.73 -2.64 -6.23
CA ALA A 174 -13.41 -3.24 -6.08
C ALA A 174 -13.49 -4.75 -5.83
N TRP A 175 -14.41 -5.20 -4.96
CA TRP A 175 -14.60 -6.63 -4.67
C TRP A 175 -15.13 -7.41 -5.88
N MET A 176 -16.05 -6.83 -6.65
CA MET A 176 -16.55 -7.45 -7.88
C MET A 176 -15.46 -7.55 -8.95
N ASN A 177 -14.57 -6.56 -9.06
CA ASN A 177 -13.46 -6.60 -10.02
C ASN A 177 -12.35 -7.56 -9.60
N VAL A 178 -11.94 -7.60 -8.32
CA VAL A 178 -10.89 -8.53 -7.86
C VAL A 178 -11.33 -9.98 -7.98
N THR A 179 -12.63 -10.26 -7.85
CA THR A 179 -13.20 -11.60 -8.07
C THR A 179 -13.52 -11.89 -9.54
N THR A 180 -13.22 -10.96 -10.45
CA THR A 180 -13.47 -11.04 -11.89
C THR A 180 -14.94 -11.14 -12.31
N VAL A 181 -15.89 -10.96 -11.38
CA VAL A 181 -17.33 -10.94 -11.69
C VAL A 181 -17.68 -9.66 -12.47
N GLY A 182 -16.99 -8.56 -12.16
CA GLY A 182 -17.23 -7.24 -12.76
C GLY A 182 -18.41 -6.51 -12.12
N ALA A 183 -18.43 -5.19 -12.24
CA ALA A 183 -19.46 -4.33 -11.66
C ALA A 183 -20.09 -3.43 -12.75
N GLU A 184 -21.30 -2.95 -12.51
CA GLU A 184 -22.01 -2.05 -13.44
C GLU A 184 -21.45 -0.61 -13.49
N ILE A 185 -20.50 -0.31 -12.60
CA ILE A 185 -19.80 0.98 -12.53
C ILE A 185 -18.51 0.88 -13.36
N PHE A 186 -18.45 1.66 -14.43
CA PHE A 186 -17.26 1.74 -15.29
C PHE A 186 -16.48 3.01 -14.98
N PRO A 187 -15.14 2.95 -14.87
CA PRO A 187 -14.31 4.12 -14.63
C PRO A 187 -14.31 5.05 -15.84
N VAL A 188 -14.43 6.35 -15.57
CA VAL A 188 -14.27 7.39 -16.59
C VAL A 188 -12.84 7.93 -16.64
N THR A 189 -12.17 7.98 -15.48
CA THR A 189 -10.81 8.53 -15.34
C THR A 189 -9.73 7.54 -15.79
N THR A 190 -8.58 8.07 -16.19
CA THR A 190 -7.40 7.26 -16.54
C THR A 190 -6.95 6.40 -15.36
N ILE A 191 -6.95 6.96 -14.14
CA ILE A 191 -6.53 6.25 -12.94
C ILE A 191 -7.53 5.14 -12.58
N GLY A 192 -8.83 5.42 -12.62
CA GLY A 192 -9.87 4.40 -12.44
C GLY A 192 -9.73 3.24 -13.43
N LYS A 193 -9.43 3.54 -14.72
CA LYS A 193 -9.20 2.51 -15.75
C LYS A 193 -7.97 1.65 -15.48
N ILE A 194 -6.89 2.22 -14.96
CA ILE A 194 -5.70 1.44 -14.55
C ILE A 194 -6.08 0.42 -13.47
N PHE A 195 -6.78 0.86 -12.41
CA PHE A 195 -7.21 -0.03 -11.34
C PHE A 195 -8.24 -1.08 -11.81
N CYS A 196 -9.08 -0.75 -12.79
CA CYS A 196 -10.01 -1.67 -13.42
C CYS A 196 -9.33 -2.86 -14.11
N VAL A 197 -8.11 -2.66 -14.62
CA VAL A 197 -7.31 -3.74 -15.22
C VAL A 197 -6.47 -4.46 -14.17
N MET A 198 -5.90 -3.73 -13.20
CA MET A 198 -5.05 -4.30 -12.17
C MET A 198 -5.80 -5.24 -11.21
N LEU A 199 -7.02 -4.89 -10.79
CA LEU A 199 -7.80 -5.68 -9.81
C LEU A 199 -8.12 -7.09 -10.30
N PRO A 200 -8.73 -7.30 -11.49
CA PRO A 200 -8.97 -8.64 -12.03
C PRO A 200 -7.67 -9.41 -12.26
N SER A 201 -6.61 -8.75 -12.75
CA SER A 201 -5.31 -9.37 -12.96
C SER A 201 -4.75 -9.93 -11.65
N LEU A 202 -4.83 -9.12 -10.59
CA LEU A 202 -4.40 -9.50 -9.26
C LEU A 202 -5.22 -10.70 -8.74
N GLY A 203 -6.55 -10.66 -8.86
CA GLY A 203 -7.42 -11.77 -8.50
C GLY A 203 -7.10 -13.08 -9.21
N MET A 204 -6.93 -13.04 -10.53
CA MET A 204 -6.61 -14.23 -11.34
C MET A 204 -5.23 -14.81 -11.02
N MET A 205 -4.22 -13.97 -10.77
CA MET A 205 -2.90 -14.44 -10.36
C MET A 205 -2.93 -15.12 -9.00
N PHE A 206 -3.88 -14.73 -8.15
CA PHE A 206 -3.93 -15.09 -6.75
C PHE A 206 -4.84 -16.29 -6.46
N PHE A 207 -5.95 -16.43 -7.19
CA PHE A 207 -6.88 -17.55 -7.03
C PHE A 207 -6.23 -18.95 -6.99
N PRO A 208 -5.23 -19.28 -7.86
CA PRO A 208 -4.57 -20.59 -7.83
C PRO A 208 -3.82 -20.90 -6.52
N ILE A 209 -3.32 -19.87 -5.82
CA ILE A 209 -2.60 -20.05 -4.55
C ILE A 209 -3.57 -20.55 -3.46
N PHE A 210 -4.80 -20.04 -3.46
CA PHE A 210 -5.84 -20.51 -2.55
C PHE A 210 -6.19 -21.98 -2.81
N THR A 211 -6.42 -22.33 -4.09
CA THR A 211 -6.75 -23.72 -4.48
C THR A 211 -5.65 -24.71 -4.09
N THR A 212 -4.38 -24.36 -4.34
CA THR A 212 -3.24 -25.21 -4.00
C THR A 212 -3.05 -25.36 -2.50
N TYR A 213 -3.24 -24.28 -1.72
CA TYR A 213 -3.20 -24.34 -0.26
C TYR A 213 -4.26 -25.29 0.31
N VAL A 214 -5.51 -25.17 -0.15
CA VAL A 214 -6.60 -26.06 0.28
C VAL A 214 -6.27 -27.51 -0.09
N LEU A 215 -5.81 -27.75 -1.32
CA LEU A 215 -5.46 -29.11 -1.77
C LEU A 215 -4.35 -29.74 -0.91
N GLN A 216 -3.32 -28.97 -0.55
CA GLN A 216 -2.23 -29.45 0.32
C GLN A 216 -2.72 -29.82 1.72
N GLU A 217 -3.60 -29.02 2.31
CA GLU A 217 -4.14 -29.31 3.64
C GLU A 217 -4.99 -30.60 3.63
N TYR A 218 -5.81 -30.77 2.58
CA TYR A 218 -6.61 -31.98 2.38
C TYR A 218 -5.75 -33.22 2.11
N SER A 219 -4.67 -33.12 1.32
CA SER A 219 -3.78 -34.25 1.08
C SER A 219 -3.01 -34.66 2.33
N HIS A 220 -2.54 -33.70 3.12
CA HIS A 220 -1.79 -33.95 4.35
C HIS A 220 -2.65 -34.63 5.43
N LYS A 221 -3.95 -34.31 5.46
CA LYS A 221 -4.92 -34.98 6.35
C LYS A 221 -5.20 -36.43 5.93
N LYS A 222 -5.18 -36.71 4.62
CA LYS A 222 -5.39 -38.07 4.10
C LYS A 222 -4.23 -39.02 4.41
N GLU A 223 -3.00 -38.51 4.45
CA GLU A 223 -1.81 -39.29 4.86
C GLU A 223 -1.75 -39.53 6.37
N SER A 224 -2.31 -38.66 7.21
CA SER A 224 -2.36 -38.87 8.66
C SER A 224 -3.46 -39.83 9.12
N ASP A 225 -4.50 -40.02 8.29
CA ASP A 225 -5.63 -40.91 8.56
C ASP A 225 -5.41 -42.35 8.00
N GLN A 226 -4.27 -42.60 7.32
CA GLN A 226 -3.82 -43.92 6.83
C GLN A 226 -2.73 -44.51 7.72
#